data_AF-A0A7V6XLA9-F1
#
_entry.id   AF-A0A7V6XLA9-F1
#
_cell.length_a   1.000
_cell.length_b   1.000
_cell.length_c   1.000
_cell.angle_alpha   90.00
_cell.angle_beta   90.00
_cell.angle_gamma   90.00
#
_symmetry.space_group_name_H-M   'P 1'
#
loop_
_entity.id
_entity.type
_entity.pdbx_description
1 polymer ?
#
loop_
_entity_poly.entity_id
_entity_poly.type
_entity_poly.pdbx_seq_one_letter_code
_entity_poly.pdbx_strand_id
1 'polypeptide(L)'
;MITAKPSGENISEISKSGSPNATINAKEINWVIDVNTVLDDLKDAEVTDVIPDGLELVHESIEIYKLRVGHKGKLTEVEGNIANEFDISKITEPDGFEIEFGDINDAYRIKYKTKIKDYLEDGYTNKATLISKGKKIKDVEFKIDKIDRGSLIEKSSPSKTLTDASKISWQIDVNKAQENLTDVYVRDKIPEGLELNLDDIKICSQLSF
;
A
#
# COMPACT_ATOMS: atom_id res chain seq x y z
N MET A 1 -16.49 24.62 -34.14
CA MET A 1 -15.21 24.47 -33.41
C MET A 1 -14.99 22.98 -33.24
N ILE A 2 -13.82 22.44 -33.63
CA ILE A 2 -13.51 21.01 -33.46
C ILE A 2 -12.62 20.92 -32.21
N THR A 3 -13.11 20.29 -31.15
CA THR A 3 -12.30 20.00 -29.96
C THR A 3 -11.64 18.65 -30.17
N ALA A 4 -10.31 18.62 -30.22
CA ALA A 4 -9.57 17.36 -30.28
C ALA A 4 -9.53 16.72 -28.89
N LYS A 5 -10.03 15.49 -28.76
CA LYS A 5 -9.89 14.71 -27.52
C LYS A 5 -8.44 14.22 -27.35
N PRO A 6 -7.93 14.17 -26.11
CA PRO A 6 -6.61 13.63 -25.85
C PRO A 6 -6.54 12.13 -26.22
N SER A 7 -5.36 11.65 -26.62
CA SER A 7 -5.11 10.23 -26.89
C SER A 7 -3.78 9.77 -26.27
N GLY A 8 -3.71 8.51 -25.87
CA GLY A 8 -2.55 7.91 -25.19
C GLY A 8 -2.97 6.81 -24.21
N GLU A 9 -2.02 5.98 -23.76
CA GLU A 9 -2.30 4.84 -22.87
C GLU A 9 -2.88 5.24 -21.50
N ASN A 10 -2.60 6.47 -21.04
CA ASN A 10 -3.08 6.98 -19.75
C ASN A 10 -4.44 7.71 -19.84
N ILE A 11 -5.12 7.65 -20.99
CA ILE A 11 -6.41 8.30 -21.20
C ILE A 11 -7.54 7.29 -20.92
N SER A 12 -8.36 7.60 -19.92
CA SER A 12 -9.43 6.73 -19.43
C SER A 12 -10.49 7.52 -18.65
N GLU A 13 -11.68 6.95 -18.51
CA GLU A 13 -12.73 7.48 -17.62
C GLU A 13 -12.28 7.45 -16.16
N ILE A 14 -11.62 6.37 -15.76
CA ILE A 14 -10.96 6.21 -14.47
C ILE A 14 -9.80 5.21 -14.64
N SER A 15 -8.71 5.42 -13.90
CA SER A 15 -7.62 4.46 -13.75
C SER A 15 -7.15 4.42 -12.30
N LYS A 16 -6.53 3.31 -11.90
CA LYS A 16 -6.05 3.08 -10.54
C LYS A 16 -4.67 2.46 -10.56
N SER A 17 -3.80 2.90 -9.66
CA SER A 17 -2.48 2.31 -9.44
C SER A 17 -2.11 2.35 -7.96
N GLY A 18 -1.16 1.49 -7.57
CA GLY A 18 -0.67 1.43 -6.19
C GLY A 18 0.80 1.05 -6.13
N SER A 19 1.50 1.50 -5.08
CA SER A 19 2.88 1.12 -4.79
C SER A 19 3.12 0.99 -3.28
N PRO A 20 3.64 -0.16 -2.81
CA PRO A 20 4.09 -0.29 -1.43
C PRO A 20 5.21 0.71 -1.13
N ASN A 21 5.29 1.19 0.12
CA ASN A 21 6.32 2.15 0.52
C ASN A 21 7.73 1.54 0.65
N ALA A 22 7.86 0.21 0.56
CA ALA A 22 9.11 -0.52 0.53
C ALA A 22 8.92 -1.86 -0.21
N THR A 23 10.02 -2.46 -0.71
CA THR A 23 9.97 -3.78 -1.37
C THR A 23 9.79 -4.93 -0.39
N ILE A 24 10.33 -4.79 0.83
CA ILE A 24 10.22 -5.74 1.94
C ILE A 24 9.77 -4.98 3.19
N ASN A 25 9.04 -5.64 4.08
CA ASN A 25 8.54 -5.05 5.33
C ASN A 25 7.72 -3.77 5.11
N ALA A 26 7.09 -3.61 3.95
CA ALA A 26 6.26 -2.44 3.67
C ALA A 26 5.20 -2.29 4.76
N LYS A 27 4.95 -1.05 5.16
CA LYS A 27 3.96 -0.70 6.20
C LYS A 27 2.76 0.02 5.62
N GLU A 28 2.94 0.64 4.45
CA GLU A 28 1.94 1.44 3.77
C GLU A 28 1.92 1.11 2.28
N ILE A 29 0.77 1.30 1.66
CA ILE A 29 0.60 1.31 0.20
C ILE A 29 0.10 2.69 -0.20
N ASN A 30 0.78 3.32 -1.15
CA ASN A 30 0.37 4.58 -1.76
C ASN A 30 -0.50 4.27 -2.97
N TRP A 31 -1.69 4.85 -3.01
CA TRP A 31 -2.67 4.65 -4.09
C TRP A 31 -2.86 5.93 -4.88
N VAL A 32 -3.14 5.78 -6.17
CA VAL A 32 -3.47 6.87 -7.08
C VAL A 32 -4.67 6.47 -7.91
N ILE A 33 -5.67 7.34 -7.97
CA ILE A 33 -6.83 7.22 -8.87
C ILE A 33 -6.83 8.46 -9.78
N ASP A 34 -6.74 8.26 -11.09
CA ASP A 34 -6.94 9.33 -12.06
C ASP A 34 -8.34 9.24 -12.64
N VAL A 35 -9.05 10.36 -12.64
CA VAL A 35 -10.48 10.45 -12.96
C VAL A 35 -10.66 11.40 -14.16
N ASN A 36 -11.49 10.97 -15.09
CA ASN A 36 -11.92 11.73 -16.27
C ASN A 36 -10.75 12.28 -17.13
N THR A 37 -9.69 11.50 -17.32
CA THR A 37 -8.57 11.94 -18.20
C THR A 37 -8.97 11.97 -19.68
N VAL A 38 -10.13 11.41 -20.03
CA VAL A 38 -10.81 11.59 -21.33
C VAL A 38 -11.41 12.99 -21.54
N LEU A 39 -11.60 13.78 -20.46
CA LEU A 39 -12.24 15.10 -20.46
C LEU A 39 -13.69 15.08 -20.99
N ASP A 40 -14.46 14.09 -20.56
CA ASP A 40 -15.90 14.03 -20.85
C ASP A 40 -16.70 14.91 -19.89
N ASP A 41 -17.86 15.37 -20.35
CA ASP A 41 -18.82 16.09 -19.50
C ASP A 41 -19.57 15.07 -18.60
N LEU A 42 -19.09 14.90 -17.38
CA LEU A 42 -19.73 14.08 -16.36
C LEU A 42 -20.65 14.94 -15.49
N LYS A 43 -21.81 14.39 -15.13
CA LYS A 43 -22.82 15.05 -14.30
C LYS A 43 -23.01 14.31 -13.00
N ASP A 44 -23.11 15.02 -11.89
CA ASP A 44 -23.17 14.42 -10.55
C ASP A 44 -22.14 13.28 -10.42
N ALA A 45 -20.89 13.60 -10.77
CA ALA A 45 -19.79 12.65 -10.80
C ALA A 45 -19.38 12.29 -9.37
N GLU A 46 -19.12 11.00 -9.16
CA GLU A 46 -18.76 10.45 -7.86
C GLU A 46 -17.73 9.34 -8.04
N VAL A 47 -16.75 9.30 -7.15
CA VAL A 47 -15.78 8.21 -7.06
C VAL A 47 -15.92 7.51 -5.72
N THR A 48 -16.08 6.20 -5.76
CA THR A 48 -16.03 5.34 -4.56
C THR A 48 -14.82 4.43 -4.62
N ASP A 49 -14.22 4.17 -3.47
CA ASP A 49 -13.14 3.19 -3.29
C ASP A 49 -13.46 2.34 -2.06
N VAL A 50 -13.38 1.02 -2.20
CA VAL A 50 -13.58 0.08 -1.09
C VAL A 50 -12.23 -0.55 -0.77
N ILE A 51 -11.75 -0.31 0.44
CA ILE A 51 -10.46 -0.79 0.92
C ILE A 51 -10.59 -2.28 1.26
N PRO A 52 -9.75 -3.14 0.66
CA PRO A 52 -9.83 -4.57 0.90
C PRO A 52 -9.32 -4.94 2.29
N ASP A 53 -9.68 -6.14 2.74
CA ASP A 53 -9.18 -6.72 3.98
C ASP A 53 -7.65 -6.69 4.07
N GLY A 54 -7.15 -6.61 5.30
CA GLY A 54 -5.72 -6.50 5.59
C GLY A 54 -5.13 -5.11 5.36
N LEU A 55 -5.92 -4.15 4.85
CA LEU A 55 -5.56 -2.74 4.74
C LEU A 55 -6.49 -1.87 5.62
N GLU A 56 -5.98 -0.71 6.04
CA GLU A 56 -6.75 0.33 6.75
C GLU A 56 -6.48 1.68 6.07
N LEU A 57 -7.53 2.42 5.73
CA LEU A 57 -7.41 3.76 5.16
C LEU A 57 -6.74 4.73 6.14
N VAL A 58 -5.73 5.44 5.66
CA VAL A 58 -5.19 6.63 6.35
C VAL A 58 -5.99 7.83 5.87
N HIS A 59 -7.13 8.08 6.49
CA HIS A 59 -8.12 9.05 5.99
C HIS A 59 -7.56 10.46 5.80
N GLU A 60 -6.65 10.90 6.68
CA GLU A 60 -5.98 12.19 6.61
C GLU A 60 -4.98 12.31 5.44
N SER A 61 -4.68 11.21 4.75
CA SER A 61 -3.75 11.19 3.61
C SER A 61 -4.42 11.46 2.26
N ILE A 62 -5.74 11.64 2.22
CA ILE A 62 -6.45 11.90 0.97
C ILE A 62 -6.07 13.29 0.44
N GLU A 63 -5.50 13.31 -0.75
CA GLU A 63 -5.16 14.51 -1.51
C GLU A 63 -5.88 14.47 -2.85
N ILE A 64 -6.39 15.61 -3.29
CA ILE A 64 -7.06 15.75 -4.58
C ILE A 64 -6.35 16.84 -5.37
N TYR A 65 -6.08 16.57 -6.65
CA TYR A 65 -5.41 17.50 -7.55
C TYR A 65 -6.17 17.61 -8.85
N LYS A 66 -6.32 18.83 -9.36
CA LYS A 66 -6.73 19.05 -10.75
C LYS A 66 -5.60 18.64 -11.70
N LEU A 67 -5.93 17.92 -12.75
CA LEU A 67 -4.99 17.48 -13.78
C LEU A 67 -5.16 18.25 -15.08
N ARG A 68 -4.04 18.68 -15.66
CA ARG A 68 -3.97 19.02 -17.09
C ARG A 68 -3.59 17.79 -17.90
N VAL A 69 -4.41 17.49 -18.89
CA VAL A 69 -4.18 16.39 -19.84
C VAL A 69 -3.54 16.95 -21.12
N GLY A 70 -2.28 16.60 -21.36
CA GLY A 70 -1.58 16.95 -22.59
C GLY A 70 -2.01 16.09 -23.78
N HIS A 71 -1.74 16.58 -25.00
CA HIS A 71 -2.14 15.94 -26.27
C HIS A 71 -1.71 14.46 -26.43
N LYS A 72 -0.64 14.02 -25.76
CA LYS A 72 -0.14 12.62 -25.78
C LYS A 72 -0.41 11.84 -24.49
N GLY A 73 -1.43 12.23 -23.72
CA GLY A 73 -1.75 11.60 -22.43
C GLY A 73 -0.76 11.88 -21.31
N LYS A 74 0.03 12.95 -21.44
CA LYS A 74 0.85 13.44 -20.32
C LYS A 74 -0.07 14.10 -19.30
N LEU A 75 -0.14 13.53 -18.11
CA LEU A 75 -0.89 14.10 -16.98
C LEU A 75 0.04 15.00 -16.16
N THR A 76 -0.46 16.15 -15.72
CA THR A 76 0.30 17.09 -14.89
C THR A 76 -0.64 17.73 -13.86
N GLU A 77 -0.29 17.63 -12.60
CA GLU A 77 -0.97 18.34 -11.51
C GLU A 77 -0.76 19.85 -11.71
N VAL A 78 -1.83 20.62 -11.78
CA VAL A 78 -1.76 22.07 -12.10
C VAL A 78 -1.95 22.99 -10.91
N GLU A 79 -2.39 22.45 -9.78
CA GLU A 79 -2.67 23.18 -8.54
C GLU A 79 -2.04 22.44 -7.35
N GLY A 80 -2.12 23.04 -6.15
CA GLY A 80 -1.82 22.33 -4.91
C GLY A 80 -2.90 21.29 -4.57
N ASN A 81 -2.80 20.68 -3.39
CA ASN A 81 -3.87 19.82 -2.88
C ASN A 81 -5.14 20.66 -2.65
N ILE A 82 -6.23 20.28 -3.31
CA ILE A 82 -7.57 20.90 -3.23
C ILE A 82 -8.60 20.01 -2.53
N ALA A 83 -8.16 19.01 -1.74
CA ALA A 83 -9.07 18.09 -1.03
C ALA A 83 -10.06 18.81 -0.11
N ASN A 84 -9.71 19.99 0.42
CA ASN A 84 -10.58 20.82 1.25
C ASN A 84 -11.77 21.43 0.49
N GLU A 85 -11.81 21.33 -0.84
CA GLU A 85 -12.95 21.76 -1.67
C GLU A 85 -14.03 20.66 -1.79
N PHE A 86 -13.75 19.45 -1.31
CA PHE A 86 -14.61 18.29 -1.42
C PHE A 86 -15.03 17.77 -0.03
N ASP A 87 -16.20 17.15 0.06
CA ASP A 87 -16.58 16.40 1.26
C ASP A 87 -15.91 15.03 1.22
N ILE A 88 -14.80 14.91 1.96
CA ILE A 88 -14.07 13.65 2.12
C ILE A 88 -14.49 12.89 3.38
N SER A 89 -15.51 13.34 4.13
CA SER A 89 -15.93 12.71 5.39
C SER A 89 -16.79 11.46 5.20
N LYS A 90 -17.23 11.19 3.97
CA LYS A 90 -18.05 10.04 3.63
C LYS A 90 -17.19 8.78 3.55
N ILE A 91 -17.48 7.85 4.44
CA ILE A 91 -16.82 6.55 4.55
C ILE A 91 -17.78 5.48 4.04
N THR A 92 -17.27 4.51 3.30
CA THR A 92 -18.02 3.33 2.83
C THR A 92 -17.91 2.17 3.83
N GLU A 93 -18.82 1.19 3.71
CA GLU A 93 -18.77 -0.04 4.49
C GLU A 93 -18.66 -1.25 3.54
N PRO A 94 -17.61 -2.08 3.63
CA PRO A 94 -16.44 -1.97 4.52
C PRO A 94 -15.56 -0.75 4.21
N ASP A 95 -14.57 -0.46 5.08
CA ASP A 95 -13.68 0.72 5.08
C ASP A 95 -13.35 1.25 3.67
N GLY A 96 -13.41 2.57 3.50
CA GLY A 96 -13.22 3.22 2.21
C GLY A 96 -13.80 4.63 2.17
N PHE A 97 -13.97 5.17 0.98
CA PHE A 97 -14.44 6.55 0.82
C PHE A 97 -15.33 6.76 -0.40
N GLU A 98 -16.11 7.84 -0.34
CA GLU A 98 -16.91 8.37 -1.42
C GLU A 98 -16.59 9.86 -1.59
N ILE A 99 -16.28 10.30 -2.81
CA ILE A 99 -16.02 11.71 -3.13
C ILE A 99 -16.95 12.15 -4.25
N GLU A 100 -17.80 13.13 -3.96
CA GLU A 100 -18.66 13.79 -4.95
C GLU A 100 -17.91 14.93 -5.64
N PHE A 101 -17.73 14.83 -6.94
CA PHE A 101 -17.13 15.88 -7.78
C PHE A 101 -18.18 16.82 -8.40
N GLY A 102 -19.46 16.43 -8.37
CA GLY A 102 -20.53 17.19 -9.02
C GLY A 102 -20.38 17.21 -10.54
N ASP A 103 -20.73 18.33 -11.16
CA ASP A 103 -20.59 18.49 -12.61
C ASP A 103 -19.15 18.83 -13.00
N ILE A 104 -18.48 17.92 -13.72
CA ILE A 104 -17.09 18.09 -14.14
C ILE A 104 -16.89 17.85 -15.63
N ASN A 105 -15.95 18.58 -16.22
CA ASN A 105 -15.35 18.30 -17.52
C ASN A 105 -13.81 18.29 -17.48
N ASP A 106 -13.26 18.56 -16.30
CA ASP A 106 -11.83 18.49 -16.00
C ASP A 106 -11.44 17.08 -15.51
N ALA A 107 -10.14 16.82 -15.51
CA ALA A 107 -9.55 15.61 -14.95
C ALA A 107 -9.03 15.86 -13.53
N TYR A 108 -9.09 14.84 -12.69
CA TYR A 108 -8.65 14.90 -11.29
C TYR A 108 -7.77 13.70 -10.94
N ARG A 109 -6.92 13.88 -9.93
CA ARG A 109 -6.12 12.82 -9.32
C ARG A 109 -6.40 12.78 -7.83
N ILE A 110 -6.77 11.61 -7.33
CA ILE A 110 -6.87 11.31 -5.91
C ILE A 110 -5.63 10.52 -5.51
N LYS A 111 -4.91 10.97 -4.49
CA LYS A 111 -3.82 10.22 -3.85
C LYS A 111 -4.21 9.93 -2.42
N TYR A 112 -3.89 8.73 -1.93
CA TYR A 112 -4.13 8.37 -0.53
C TYR A 112 -3.25 7.19 -0.15
N LYS A 113 -3.23 6.86 1.14
CA LYS A 113 -2.46 5.76 1.70
C LYS A 113 -3.34 4.80 2.47
N THR A 114 -2.93 3.55 2.48
CA THR A 114 -3.46 2.54 3.41
C THR A 114 -2.31 1.98 4.25
N LYS A 115 -2.55 1.77 5.54
CA LYS A 115 -1.67 0.96 6.40
C LYS A 115 -1.92 -0.52 6.12
N ILE A 116 -0.87 -1.32 6.16
CA ILE A 116 -0.96 -2.78 6.11
C ILE A 116 -1.20 -3.29 7.53
N LYS A 117 -2.33 -3.95 7.75
CA LYS A 117 -2.70 -4.59 9.02
C LYS A 117 -2.32 -6.06 9.01
N ASP A 118 -2.63 -6.75 7.91
CA ASP A 118 -2.39 -8.17 7.75
C ASP A 118 -1.63 -8.42 6.45
N TYR A 119 -0.52 -9.15 6.53
CA TYR A 119 0.30 -9.50 5.37
C TYR A 119 -0.28 -10.72 4.67
N LEU A 120 -1.20 -10.49 3.73
CA LEU A 120 -1.93 -11.54 3.03
C LEU A 120 -1.07 -12.27 1.99
N GLU A 121 -1.20 -13.60 1.92
CA GLU A 121 -0.49 -14.45 0.94
C GLU A 121 -0.96 -14.22 -0.50
N ASP A 122 -2.22 -13.84 -0.69
CA ASP A 122 -2.79 -13.56 -2.02
C ASP A 122 -2.59 -12.09 -2.47
N GLY A 123 -2.03 -11.26 -1.59
CA GLY A 123 -1.89 -9.82 -1.78
C GLY A 123 -3.20 -9.05 -1.58
N TYR A 124 -3.31 -7.87 -2.18
CA TYR A 124 -4.43 -6.95 -2.01
C TYR A 124 -4.96 -6.51 -3.38
N THR A 125 -6.27 -6.61 -3.57
CA THR A 125 -6.93 -6.07 -4.76
C THR A 125 -7.84 -4.94 -4.33
N ASN A 126 -7.46 -3.70 -4.64
CA ASN A 126 -8.26 -2.53 -4.31
C ASN A 126 -9.06 -2.10 -5.55
N LYS A 127 -10.35 -1.81 -5.37
CA LYS A 127 -11.30 -1.44 -6.42
C LYS A 127 -11.86 -0.03 -6.21
N ALA A 128 -11.83 0.77 -7.29
CA ALA A 128 -12.51 2.04 -7.40
C ALA A 128 -13.63 2.00 -8.45
N THR A 129 -14.68 2.81 -8.25
CA THR A 129 -15.81 2.94 -9.17
C THR A 129 -16.04 4.41 -9.51
N LEU A 130 -16.19 4.71 -10.80
CA LEU A 130 -16.69 6.01 -11.26
C LEU A 130 -18.19 5.91 -11.55
N ILE A 131 -18.96 6.85 -11.00
CA ILE A 131 -20.40 6.99 -11.15
C ILE A 131 -20.70 8.38 -11.73
N SER A 132 -21.72 8.48 -12.60
CA SER A 132 -22.27 9.76 -13.06
C SER A 132 -23.78 9.62 -13.25
N LYS A 133 -24.55 10.64 -12.81
CA LYS A 133 -26.02 10.62 -12.80
C LYS A 133 -26.60 9.38 -12.10
N GLY A 134 -25.95 8.95 -11.01
CA GLY A 134 -26.31 7.73 -10.27
C GLY A 134 -26.12 6.42 -11.05
N LYS A 135 -25.41 6.43 -12.19
CA LYS A 135 -25.10 5.24 -12.98
C LYS A 135 -23.61 4.97 -12.96
N LYS A 136 -23.25 3.71 -12.71
CA LYS A 136 -21.86 3.26 -12.84
C LYS A 136 -21.38 3.46 -14.28
N ILE A 137 -20.28 4.20 -14.41
CA ILE A 137 -19.55 4.39 -15.67
C ILE A 137 -18.54 3.26 -15.83
N LYS A 138 -17.69 3.03 -14.82
CA LYS A 138 -16.59 2.05 -14.90
C LYS A 138 -16.09 1.62 -13.53
N ASP A 139 -15.71 0.36 -13.44
CA ASP A 139 -14.92 -0.21 -12.34
C ASP A 139 -13.46 -0.29 -12.78
N VAL A 140 -12.53 0.02 -11.87
CA VAL A 140 -11.11 -0.29 -12.02
C VAL A 140 -10.56 -0.90 -10.75
N GLU A 141 -9.62 -1.80 -10.91
CA GLU A 141 -8.92 -2.43 -9.80
C GLU A 141 -7.42 -2.39 -10.03
N PHE A 142 -6.68 -2.41 -8.93
CA PHE A 142 -5.24 -2.57 -8.98
C PHE A 142 -4.80 -3.58 -7.93
N LYS A 143 -4.01 -4.56 -8.37
CA LYS A 143 -3.50 -5.62 -7.52
C LYS A 143 -2.09 -5.31 -7.04
N ILE A 144 -1.89 -5.44 -5.75
CA ILE A 144 -0.58 -5.55 -5.11
C ILE A 144 -0.40 -7.03 -4.78
N ASP A 145 0.61 -7.67 -5.35
CA ASP A 145 0.96 -9.03 -4.97
C ASP A 145 1.42 -9.09 -3.50
N LYS A 146 1.59 -10.31 -2.98
CA LYS A 146 2.04 -10.50 -1.60
C LYS A 146 3.29 -9.68 -1.29
N ILE A 147 3.30 -9.10 -0.10
CA ILE A 147 4.42 -8.29 0.38
C ILE A 147 5.28 -9.18 1.26
N ASP A 148 6.54 -9.34 0.85
CA ASP A 148 7.52 -10.08 1.66
C ASP A 148 7.78 -9.34 2.98
N ARG A 149 7.80 -10.12 4.06
CA ARG A 149 8.05 -9.63 5.41
C ARG A 149 9.05 -10.54 6.12
N GLY A 150 10.00 -9.93 6.81
CA GLY A 150 10.93 -10.64 7.68
C GLY A 150 10.22 -11.31 8.86
N SER A 151 10.87 -12.32 9.42
CA SER A 151 10.41 -13.00 10.62
C SER A 151 10.55 -12.10 11.87
N LEU A 152 9.65 -12.28 12.84
CA LEU A 152 9.82 -11.66 14.17
C LEU A 152 10.86 -12.40 15.00
N ILE A 153 10.94 -13.72 14.83
CA ILE A 153 11.96 -14.56 15.44
C ILE A 153 12.26 -15.72 14.50
N GLU A 154 13.54 -16.03 14.35
CA GLU A 154 14.00 -17.14 13.54
C GLU A 154 15.18 -17.80 14.25
N LYS A 155 15.10 -19.12 14.48
CA LYS A 155 16.20 -19.91 15.04
C LYS A 155 16.79 -20.78 13.94
N SER A 156 18.10 -20.69 13.75
CA SER A 156 18.83 -21.40 12.71
C SER A 156 20.15 -21.97 13.24
N SER A 157 20.79 -22.84 12.45
CA SER A 157 22.18 -23.26 12.67
C SER A 157 23.05 -22.54 11.64
N PRO A 158 24.04 -21.71 12.06
CA PRO A 158 24.89 -20.96 11.14
C PRO A 158 25.80 -21.87 10.30
N SER A 159 26.03 -23.12 10.73
CA SER A 159 26.85 -24.11 10.01
C SER A 159 26.07 -25.39 9.75
N LYS A 160 26.12 -25.89 8.51
CA LYS A 160 25.66 -27.25 8.16
C LYS A 160 26.66 -28.34 8.51
N THR A 161 27.93 -27.97 8.72
CA THR A 161 29.02 -28.88 9.04
C THR A 161 29.49 -28.61 10.46
N LEU A 162 29.41 -29.62 11.32
CA LEU A 162 29.99 -29.56 12.66
C LEU A 162 31.50 -29.70 12.53
N THR A 163 32.24 -28.65 12.85
CA THR A 163 33.72 -28.70 12.95
C THR A 163 34.16 -29.37 14.25
N ASP A 164 33.30 -29.36 15.26
CA ASP A 164 33.43 -30.07 16.54
C ASP A 164 32.08 -30.70 16.87
N ALA A 165 32.02 -32.04 16.93
CA ALA A 165 30.78 -32.78 17.20
C ALA A 165 30.27 -32.61 18.65
N SER A 166 31.11 -32.08 19.55
CA SER A 166 30.72 -31.81 20.95
C SER A 166 30.06 -30.44 21.13
N LYS A 167 30.07 -29.58 20.10
CA LYS A 167 29.51 -28.23 20.15
C LYS A 167 28.44 -28.06 19.11
N ILE A 168 27.33 -27.42 19.51
CA ILE A 168 26.28 -27.00 18.60
C ILE A 168 26.16 -25.49 18.72
N SER A 169 26.08 -24.81 17.59
CA SER A 169 25.85 -23.36 17.54
C SER A 169 24.47 -23.10 17.00
N TRP A 170 23.73 -22.23 17.66
CA TRP A 170 22.46 -21.69 17.16
C TRP A 170 22.59 -20.19 16.99
N GLN A 171 21.88 -19.69 16.00
CA GLN A 171 21.65 -18.26 15.79
C GLN A 171 20.16 -18.01 15.98
N ILE A 172 19.84 -16.96 16.74
CA ILE A 172 18.47 -16.45 16.88
C ILE A 172 18.47 -15.05 16.30
N ASP A 173 17.82 -14.89 15.15
CA ASP A 173 17.53 -13.59 14.59
C ASP A 173 16.23 -13.07 15.19
N VAL A 174 16.24 -11.81 15.61
CA VAL A 174 15.09 -11.15 16.21
C VAL A 174 14.72 -9.93 15.38
N ASN A 175 13.43 -9.79 15.13
CA ASN A 175 12.80 -8.63 14.51
C ASN A 175 13.32 -8.27 13.10
N LYS A 176 13.54 -9.27 12.24
CA LYS A 176 13.79 -9.05 10.80
C LYS A 176 12.60 -8.36 10.10
N ALA A 177 11.41 -8.42 10.71
CA ALA A 177 10.21 -7.68 10.32
C ALA A 177 10.30 -6.14 10.55
N GLN A 178 11.31 -5.67 11.29
CA GLN A 178 11.54 -4.28 11.65
C GLN A 178 10.33 -3.62 12.34
N GLU A 179 9.68 -4.36 13.23
CA GLU A 179 8.57 -3.83 14.03
C GLU A 179 9.08 -2.99 15.21
N ASN A 180 8.22 -2.07 15.65
CA ASN A 180 8.41 -1.39 16.94
C ASN A 180 7.99 -2.33 18.07
N LEU A 181 8.95 -3.09 18.59
CA LEU A 181 8.72 -4.00 19.70
C LEU A 181 9.12 -3.34 21.03
N THR A 182 8.26 -3.47 22.05
CA THR A 182 8.51 -2.97 23.41
C THR A 182 8.51 -4.12 24.40
N ASP A 183 9.39 -4.08 25.40
CA ASP A 183 9.50 -5.09 26.47
C ASP A 183 9.66 -6.53 25.95
N VAL A 184 10.64 -6.73 25.07
CA VAL A 184 10.89 -8.04 24.43
C VAL A 184 11.94 -8.84 25.20
N TYR A 185 11.67 -10.13 25.38
CA TYR A 185 12.66 -11.11 25.79
C TYR A 185 12.60 -12.35 24.90
N VAL A 186 13.76 -12.99 24.68
CA VAL A 186 13.87 -14.28 24.00
C VAL A 186 14.01 -15.36 25.06
N ARG A 187 13.21 -16.43 24.95
CA ARG A 187 13.32 -17.61 25.81
C ARG A 187 13.64 -18.83 24.97
N ASP A 188 14.69 -19.54 25.36
CA ASP A 188 15.06 -20.82 24.76
C ASP A 188 15.09 -21.90 25.85
N LYS A 189 14.53 -23.07 25.54
CA LYS A 189 14.60 -24.24 26.43
C LYS A 189 15.68 -25.16 25.90
N ILE A 190 16.79 -25.23 26.63
CA ILE A 190 17.90 -26.13 26.29
C ILE A 190 17.43 -27.59 26.45
N PRO A 191 17.52 -28.41 25.40
CA PRO A 191 17.17 -29.83 25.47
C PRO A 191 18.05 -30.60 26.46
N GLU A 192 17.54 -31.71 26.96
CA GLU A 192 18.31 -32.62 27.82
C GLU A 192 19.56 -33.15 27.07
N GLY A 193 20.67 -33.27 27.79
CA GLY A 193 21.97 -33.67 27.22
C GLY A 193 22.79 -32.54 26.62
N LEU A 194 22.28 -31.30 26.65
CA LEU A 194 23.00 -30.09 26.26
C LEU A 194 23.18 -29.18 27.47
N GLU A 195 24.34 -28.53 27.54
CA GLU A 195 24.65 -27.51 28.54
C GLU A 195 24.97 -26.20 27.83
N LEU A 196 24.37 -25.11 28.29
CA LEU A 196 24.61 -23.77 27.76
C LEU A 196 25.72 -23.10 28.55
N ASN A 197 26.83 -22.80 27.87
CA ASN A 197 27.83 -21.89 28.41
C ASN A 197 27.39 -20.44 28.14
N LEU A 198 27.13 -19.67 29.20
CA LEU A 198 26.67 -18.28 29.08
C LEU A 198 27.73 -17.36 28.49
N ASP A 199 29.01 -17.66 28.69
CA ASP A 199 30.12 -16.86 28.15
C ASP A 199 30.21 -16.92 26.62
N ASP A 200 29.60 -17.93 26.00
CA ASP A 200 29.56 -18.10 24.54
C ASP A 200 28.41 -17.32 23.88
N ILE A 201 27.51 -16.70 24.67
CA ILE A 201 26.42 -15.89 24.13
C ILE A 201 26.97 -14.59 23.56
N LYS A 202 26.73 -14.36 22.27
CA LYS A 202 27.06 -13.12 21.57
C LYS A 202 25.79 -12.46 21.08
N ILE A 203 25.61 -11.21 21.47
CA ILE A 203 24.52 -10.35 20.99
C ILE A 203 25.13 -9.35 20.02
N CYS A 204 24.65 -9.34 18.77
CA CYS A 204 25.11 -8.45 17.73
C CYS A 204 23.91 -7.72 17.13
N SER A 205 24.05 -6.42 16.88
CA SER A 205 23.12 -5.70 16.01
C SER A 205 23.48 -5.97 14.55
N GLN A 206 22.48 -6.19 13.72
CA GLN A 206 22.62 -6.20 12.27
C GLN A 206 22.15 -4.84 11.75
N LEU A 207 22.95 -4.18 10.92
CA LEU A 207 22.50 -2.99 10.21
C LEU A 207 21.58 -3.41 9.07
N SER A 208 20.41 -2.79 8.99
CA SER A 208 19.49 -2.96 7.86
C SER A 208 20.18 -2.53 6.56
N PHE A 209 20.09 -3.34 5.51
CA PHE A 209 20.56 -3.00 4.15
C PHE A 209 19.59 -2.05 3.46
#